data_AF-A0A4R5GAF1-F1
#
_entry.id   AF-A0A4R5GAF1-F1
#
_cell.length_a   1.000
_cell.length_b   1.000
_cell.length_c   1.000
_cell.angle_alpha   90.00
_cell.angle_beta   90.00
_cell.angle_gamma   90.00
#
_symmetry.space_group_name_H-M   'P 1'
#
loop_
_entity.id
_entity.type
_entity.pdbx_description
1 polymer ?
#
loop_
_entity_poly.entity_id
_entity_poly.type
_entity_poly.pdbx_seq_one_letter_code
_entity_poly.pdbx_strand_id
1 'polypeptide(L)'
;MRQRRVDFLFLLGVVLTLALLGLAWGRVPAQERLALLPLSVSSLLLGGLLAWLGRLEVEQRPVAAAAAQALVLQAAVAAAAFAFGWSLPRALSVSTGLALVVTGNATSRARPGLWFGFRTRWALLSERAWYATQRQAAPALVATGAVFTVFAALTPAPVLIPWVLPVGLLVLLAPVGISLHRASYRAYLADPERRPAFPGARRHLSPLTFSERVLFALMLMLGLPLLSLAACVVALPQLPEQVPVHFDLAGRPDRFGLTA
;
A
#
# COMPACT_ATOMS: atom_id res chain seq x y z
N MET A 1 25.73 -26.23 7.07
CA MET A 1 25.65 -24.78 7.42
C MET A 1 25.10 -24.01 6.23
N ARG A 2 23.81 -23.63 6.23
CA ARG A 2 23.19 -22.88 5.12
C ARG A 2 23.39 -21.39 5.41
N GLN A 3 24.36 -20.76 4.75
CA GLN A 3 24.71 -19.35 4.96
C GLN A 3 23.45 -18.49 4.95
N ARG A 4 23.24 -17.76 6.05
CA ARG A 4 22.29 -16.65 6.18
C ARG A 4 22.72 -15.55 5.21
N ARG A 5 22.44 -15.70 3.92
CA ARG A 5 22.60 -14.57 2.99
C ARG A 5 21.55 -13.54 3.39
N VAL A 6 22.04 -12.39 3.86
CA VAL A 6 21.24 -11.17 3.95
C VAL A 6 20.65 -10.95 2.57
N ASP A 7 19.36 -10.65 2.49
CA ASP A 7 18.68 -10.41 1.23
C ASP A 7 19.37 -9.24 0.51
N PHE A 8 19.97 -9.54 -0.64
CA PHE A 8 20.76 -8.58 -1.42
C PHE A 8 19.94 -7.34 -1.77
N LEU A 9 18.66 -7.50 -2.12
CA LEU A 9 17.79 -6.40 -2.49
C LEU A 9 17.51 -5.48 -1.30
N PHE A 10 17.33 -6.06 -0.11
CA PHE A 10 17.18 -5.29 1.11
C PHE A 10 18.44 -4.47 1.42
N LEU A 11 19.62 -5.11 1.40
CA LEU A 11 20.88 -4.43 1.69
C LEU A 11 21.18 -3.33 0.66
N LEU A 12 20.97 -3.61 -0.62
CA LEU A 12 21.12 -2.64 -1.70
C LEU A 12 20.21 -1.43 -1.48
N GLY A 13 18.94 -1.66 -1.13
CA GLY A 13 17.99 -0.59 -0.85
C GLY A 13 18.40 0.28 0.35
N VAL A 14 18.94 -0.33 1.42
CA VAL A 14 19.47 0.42 2.58
C VAL A 14 20.64 1.31 2.15
N VAL A 15 21.62 0.74 1.43
CA VAL A 15 22.79 1.49 0.94
C VAL A 15 22.38 2.64 0.03
N LEU A 16 21.48 2.38 -0.92
CA LEU A 16 20.94 3.42 -1.82
C LEU A 16 20.22 4.52 -1.03
N THR A 17 19.40 4.17 -0.05
CA THR A 17 18.70 5.15 0.79
C THR A 17 19.69 6.05 1.51
N LEU A 18 20.72 5.48 2.14
CA LEU A 18 21.74 6.25 2.86
C LEU A 18 22.55 7.15 1.92
N ALA A 19 22.90 6.66 0.74
CA ALA A 19 23.60 7.45 -0.27
C ALA A 19 22.73 8.64 -0.76
N LEU A 20 21.45 8.40 -1.05
CA LEU A 20 20.51 9.43 -1.48
C LEU A 20 20.25 10.47 -0.38
N LEU A 21 20.13 10.05 0.88
CA LEU A 21 20.03 10.97 2.02
C LEU A 21 21.27 11.85 2.14
N GLY A 22 22.46 11.28 1.97
CA GLY A 22 23.72 12.04 1.94
C GLY A 22 23.77 13.08 0.83
N LEU A 23 23.33 12.70 -0.38
CA LEU A 23 23.23 13.61 -1.53
C LEU A 23 22.18 14.73 -1.34
N ALA A 24 21.06 14.40 -0.70
CA ALA A 24 19.99 15.34 -0.41
C ALA A 24 20.37 16.32 0.72
N TRP A 25 21.22 15.92 1.67
CA TRP A 25 21.52 16.68 2.89
C TRP A 25 21.89 18.14 2.65
N GLY A 26 22.76 18.39 1.66
CA GLY A 26 23.21 19.75 1.31
C GLY A 26 22.19 20.56 0.50
N ARG A 27 21.16 19.94 -0.07
CA ARG A 27 20.19 20.58 -0.98
C ARG A 27 18.84 20.88 -0.33
N VAL A 28 18.49 20.16 0.73
CA VAL A 28 17.17 20.25 1.36
C VAL A 28 17.11 21.40 2.37
N PRO A 29 16.09 22.27 2.34
CA PRO A 29 15.85 23.30 3.37
C PRO A 29 15.73 22.70 4.78
N ALA A 30 16.17 23.41 5.82
CA ALA A 30 16.17 22.90 7.19
C ALA A 30 14.78 22.42 7.67
N GLN A 31 13.71 23.07 7.23
CA GLN A 31 12.33 22.71 7.56
C GLN A 31 11.91 21.36 6.95
N GLU A 32 12.36 21.07 5.72
CA GLU A 32 12.05 19.81 5.03
C GLU A 32 12.90 18.64 5.54
N ARG A 33 14.10 18.90 6.08
CA ARG A 33 14.94 17.87 6.72
C ARG A 33 14.23 17.19 7.90
N LEU A 34 13.37 17.94 8.60
CA LEU A 34 12.57 17.42 9.72
C LEU A 34 11.50 16.42 9.28
N ALA A 35 11.01 16.48 8.04
CA ALA A 35 10.07 15.50 7.51
C ALA A 35 10.80 14.30 6.88
N LEU A 36 11.94 14.55 6.22
CA LEU A 36 12.74 13.55 5.51
C LEU A 36 13.34 12.48 6.43
N LEU A 37 13.95 12.91 7.53
CA LEU A 37 14.66 12.01 8.45
C LEU A 37 13.72 11.03 9.15
N PRO A 38 12.64 11.46 9.83
CA PRO A 38 11.75 10.52 10.51
C PRO A 38 11.10 9.55 9.55
N LEU A 39 10.67 10.00 8.36
CA LEU A 39 10.03 9.15 7.36
C LEU A 39 10.98 8.06 6.83
N SER A 40 12.20 8.43 6.45
CA SER A 40 13.16 7.48 5.89
C SER A 40 13.74 6.56 6.96
N VAL A 41 14.09 7.11 8.13
CA VAL A 41 14.66 6.34 9.24
C VAL A 41 13.63 5.37 9.82
N SER A 42 12.37 5.79 10.04
CA SER A 42 11.32 4.89 10.54
C SER A 42 11.05 3.75 9.56
N SER A 43 11.06 4.03 8.26
CA SER A 43 10.88 3.01 7.21
C SER A 43 12.05 2.00 7.18
N LEU A 44 13.29 2.46 7.32
CA LEU A 44 14.46 1.57 7.43
C LEU A 44 14.43 0.73 8.72
N LEU A 45 14.08 1.33 9.86
CA LEU A 45 13.97 0.63 11.14
C LEU A 45 12.87 -0.43 11.10
N LEU A 46 11.68 -0.08 10.61
CA LEU A 46 10.56 -1.00 10.49
C LEU A 46 10.86 -2.10 9.46
N GLY A 47 11.51 -1.76 8.34
CA GLY A 47 11.98 -2.74 7.37
C GLY A 47 12.98 -3.72 7.98
N GLY A 48 13.93 -3.24 8.76
CA GLY A 48 14.88 -4.07 9.51
C GLY A 48 14.18 -4.97 10.54
N LEU A 49 13.21 -4.43 11.27
CA LEU A 49 12.39 -5.18 12.22
C LEU A 49 11.60 -6.29 11.53
N LEU A 50 10.92 -6.01 10.41
CA LEU A 50 10.18 -7.02 9.65
C LEU A 50 11.11 -8.09 9.05
N ALA A 51 12.27 -7.70 8.53
CA ALA A 51 13.29 -8.64 8.06
C ALA A 51 13.82 -9.53 9.19
N TRP A 52 13.91 -8.99 10.42
CA TRP A 52 14.28 -9.75 11.61
C TRP A 52 13.16 -10.68 12.08
N LEU A 53 11.92 -10.19 12.19
CA LEU A 53 10.74 -10.98 12.56
C LEU A 53 10.50 -12.14 11.59
N GLY A 54 10.71 -11.91 10.29
CA GLY A 54 10.65 -12.97 9.28
C GLY A 54 11.66 -14.10 9.52
N ARG A 55 12.76 -13.86 10.26
CA ARG A 55 13.68 -14.95 10.63
C ARG A 55 13.07 -15.90 11.66
N LEU A 56 12.17 -15.40 12.50
CA LEU A 56 11.46 -16.17 13.53
C LEU A 56 10.38 -17.05 12.91
N GLU A 57 9.58 -16.52 11.98
CA GLU A 57 8.53 -17.26 11.27
C GLU A 57 8.99 -17.77 9.90
N VAL A 58 9.60 -18.96 9.88
CA VAL A 58 10.18 -19.57 8.65
C VAL A 58 9.17 -19.65 7.50
N GLU A 59 7.91 -19.93 7.82
CA GLU A 59 6.83 -20.13 6.86
C GLU A 59 6.42 -18.84 6.13
N GLN A 60 6.54 -17.69 6.81
CA GLN A 60 6.13 -16.38 6.28
C GLN A 60 7.31 -15.54 5.77
N ARG A 61 8.53 -16.10 5.79
CA ARG A 61 9.77 -15.45 5.33
C ARG A 61 9.65 -14.69 4.01
N PRO A 62 9.07 -15.26 2.92
CA PRO A 62 9.00 -14.55 1.65
C PRO A 62 8.16 -13.28 1.72
N VAL A 63 7.07 -13.31 2.51
CA VAL A 63 6.15 -12.18 2.65
C VAL A 63 6.74 -11.12 3.56
N ALA A 64 7.34 -11.52 4.68
CA ALA A 64 8.05 -10.60 5.58
C ALA A 64 9.23 -9.91 4.88
N ALA A 65 10.00 -10.65 4.06
CA ALA A 65 11.09 -10.08 3.27
C ALA A 65 10.58 -9.06 2.25
N ALA A 66 9.48 -9.35 1.56
CA ALA A 66 8.89 -8.41 0.60
C ALA A 66 8.32 -7.15 1.28
N ALA A 67 7.71 -7.29 2.45
CA ALA A 67 7.26 -6.14 3.24
C ALA A 67 8.45 -5.27 3.68
N ALA A 68 9.55 -5.91 4.12
CA ALA A 68 10.79 -5.20 4.45
C ALA A 68 11.40 -4.49 3.23
N GLN A 69 11.46 -5.16 2.07
CA GLN A 69 11.91 -4.56 0.82
C GLN A 69 11.04 -3.37 0.39
N ALA A 70 9.72 -3.46 0.54
CA ALA A 70 8.80 -2.39 0.22
C ALA A 70 9.02 -1.14 1.10
N LEU A 71 9.27 -1.32 2.39
CA LEU A 71 9.59 -0.21 3.30
C LEU A 71 10.94 0.45 2.99
N VAL A 72 11.96 -0.35 2.68
CA VAL A 72 13.25 0.17 2.25
C VAL A 72 13.14 0.91 0.92
N LEU A 73 12.34 0.38 -0.03
CA LEU A 73 12.07 1.04 -1.30
C LEU A 73 11.34 2.37 -1.08
N GLN A 74 10.40 2.44 -0.15
CA GLN A 74 9.74 3.68 0.22
C GLN A 74 10.72 4.71 0.79
N ALA A 75 11.63 4.28 1.67
CA ALA A 75 12.70 5.16 2.18
C ALA A 75 13.60 5.67 1.05
N ALA A 76 14.00 4.79 0.13
CA ALA A 76 14.84 5.15 -1.01
C ALA A 76 14.15 6.15 -1.95
N VAL A 77 12.87 5.93 -2.29
CA VAL A 77 12.10 6.83 -3.16
C VAL A 77 11.87 8.18 -2.49
N ALA A 78 11.58 8.21 -1.19
CA ALA A 78 11.48 9.44 -0.43
C ALA A 78 12.81 10.21 -0.46
N ALA A 79 13.94 9.55 -0.18
CA ALA A 79 15.27 10.17 -0.24
C ALA A 79 15.62 10.68 -1.65
N ALA A 80 15.28 9.92 -2.69
CA ALA A 80 15.44 10.33 -4.08
C ALA A 80 14.63 11.59 -4.41
N ALA A 81 13.42 11.71 -3.86
CA ALA A 81 12.57 12.88 -4.09
C ALA A 81 13.27 14.17 -3.69
N PHE A 82 13.90 14.16 -2.51
CA PHE A 82 14.66 15.30 -2.02
C PHE A 82 15.97 15.51 -2.77
N ALA A 83 16.63 14.44 -3.21
CA ALA A 83 17.87 14.53 -4.00
C ALA A 83 17.64 15.14 -5.40
N PHE A 84 16.50 14.87 -6.02
CA PHE A 84 16.16 15.28 -7.39
C PHE A 84 15.06 16.35 -7.49
N GLY A 85 14.61 16.91 -6.37
CA GLY A 85 13.59 17.97 -6.33
C GLY A 85 12.19 17.52 -6.74
N TRP A 86 11.83 16.25 -6.56
CA TRP A 86 10.45 15.79 -6.73
C TRP A 86 9.59 16.19 -5.54
N SER A 87 8.30 16.43 -5.79
CA SER A 87 7.36 16.69 -4.71
C SER A 87 7.22 15.45 -3.81
N LEU A 88 7.31 15.66 -2.50
CA LEU A 88 7.18 14.60 -1.49
C LEU A 88 5.87 13.79 -1.65
N PRO A 89 4.70 14.39 -1.92
CA PRO A 89 3.46 13.63 -2.15
C PRO A 89 3.53 12.71 -3.37
N ARG A 90 4.21 13.13 -4.46
CA ARG A 90 4.41 12.29 -5.64
C ARG A 90 5.31 11.10 -5.31
N ALA A 91 6.41 11.34 -4.61
CA ALA A 91 7.33 10.28 -4.20
C ALA A 91 6.65 9.24 -3.29
N LEU A 92 5.86 9.70 -2.31
CA LEU A 92 5.06 8.81 -1.45
C LEU A 92 4.07 7.98 -2.27
N SER A 93 3.37 8.60 -3.22
CA SER A 93 2.41 7.91 -4.09
C SER A 93 3.10 6.86 -4.97
N VAL A 94 4.19 7.22 -5.65
CA VAL A 94 5.01 6.30 -6.45
C VAL A 94 5.51 5.14 -5.60
N SER A 95 6.02 5.43 -4.39
CA SER A 95 6.51 4.39 -3.49
C SER A 95 5.41 3.44 -3.00
N THR A 96 4.19 3.92 -2.81
CA THR A 96 3.03 3.09 -2.42
C THR A 96 2.66 2.13 -3.55
N GLY A 97 2.65 2.59 -4.80
CA GLY A 97 2.44 1.74 -5.97
C GLY A 97 3.51 0.66 -6.10
N LEU A 98 4.78 1.04 -5.93
CA LEU A 98 5.90 0.09 -5.95
C LEU A 98 5.85 -0.91 -4.78
N ALA A 99 5.43 -0.47 -3.58
CA ALA A 99 5.23 -1.34 -2.44
C ALA A 99 4.17 -2.42 -2.72
N LEU A 100 3.08 -2.07 -3.42
CA LEU A 100 2.07 -3.04 -3.87
C LEU A 100 2.63 -4.03 -4.89
N VAL A 101 3.53 -3.59 -5.78
CA VAL A 101 4.23 -4.50 -6.71
C VAL A 101 5.09 -5.51 -5.96
N VAL A 102 5.94 -5.03 -5.05
CA VAL A 102 6.87 -5.90 -4.30
C VAL A 102 6.11 -6.88 -3.41
N THR A 103 5.13 -6.39 -2.64
CA THR A 103 4.33 -7.23 -1.73
C THR A 103 3.34 -8.13 -2.46
N GLY A 104 2.74 -7.66 -3.56
CA GLY A 104 1.88 -8.45 -4.44
C GLY A 104 2.59 -9.68 -4.96
N ASN A 105 3.82 -9.53 -5.47
CA ASN A 105 4.63 -10.66 -5.95
C ASN A 105 4.96 -11.69 -4.85
N ALA A 106 5.01 -11.30 -3.59
CA ALA A 106 5.23 -12.23 -2.48
C ALA A 106 3.95 -12.90 -1.98
N THR A 107 2.79 -12.32 -2.26
CA THR A 107 1.49 -12.81 -1.78
C THR A 107 1.21 -14.25 -2.20
N SER A 108 1.59 -14.66 -3.41
CA SER A 108 1.42 -16.05 -3.90
C SER A 108 2.15 -17.11 -3.07
N ARG A 109 3.17 -16.68 -2.32
CA ARG A 109 3.98 -17.53 -1.42
C ARG A 109 3.50 -17.49 0.02
N ALA A 110 2.43 -16.74 0.32
CA ALA A 110 1.86 -16.66 1.65
C ALA A 110 1.21 -17.99 2.04
N ARG A 111 1.74 -18.61 3.10
CA ARG A 111 1.12 -19.80 3.70
C ARG A 111 -0.03 -19.39 4.63
N PRO A 112 -1.00 -20.29 4.89
CA PRO A 112 -2.02 -20.04 5.90
C PRO A 112 -1.40 -19.60 7.23
N GLY A 113 -1.91 -18.49 7.79
CA GLY A 113 -1.38 -17.91 9.01
C GLY A 113 -2.15 -16.67 9.47
N LEU A 114 -1.82 -16.20 10.68
CA LEU A 114 -2.51 -15.09 11.36
C LEU A 114 -2.08 -13.70 10.87
N TRP A 115 -0.92 -13.58 10.21
CA TRP A 115 -0.32 -12.28 9.88
C TRP A 115 -0.45 -11.91 8.40
N PHE A 116 -0.19 -12.83 7.48
CA PHE A 116 -0.17 -12.53 6.04
C PHE A 116 -1.30 -13.19 5.23
N GLY A 117 -1.57 -12.65 4.04
CA GLY A 117 -2.48 -13.19 3.03
C GLY A 117 -3.91 -12.64 3.07
N PHE A 118 -4.61 -12.74 1.93
CA PHE A 118 -6.03 -12.40 1.81
C PHE A 118 -6.94 -13.38 2.54
N ARG A 119 -7.58 -12.94 3.62
CA ARG A 119 -8.41 -13.76 4.51
C ARG A 119 -9.89 -13.61 4.23
N THR A 120 -10.35 -14.16 3.11
CA THR A 120 -11.78 -14.34 2.92
C THR A 120 -12.27 -15.48 3.82
N ARG A 121 -13.53 -15.46 4.24
CA ARG A 121 -14.17 -16.59 4.96
C ARG A 121 -13.91 -17.94 4.29
N TRP A 122 -13.86 -17.99 2.96
CA TRP A 122 -13.70 -19.20 2.17
C TRP A 122 -12.25 -19.67 2.15
N ALA A 123 -11.30 -18.75 2.06
CA ALA A 123 -9.87 -19.02 2.18
C ALA A 123 -9.50 -19.57 3.56
N LEU A 124 -10.24 -19.17 4.61
CA LEU A 124 -10.02 -19.70 5.96
C LEU A 124 -10.58 -21.11 6.14
N LEU A 125 -11.70 -21.43 5.47
CA LEU A 125 -12.39 -22.71 5.59
C LEU A 125 -11.87 -23.80 4.63
N SER A 126 -11.06 -23.44 3.64
CA SER A 126 -10.42 -24.38 2.70
C SER A 126 -9.00 -23.94 2.38
N GLU A 127 -8.03 -24.81 2.62
CA GLU A 127 -6.63 -24.61 2.24
C GLU A 127 -6.48 -24.47 0.71
N ARG A 128 -7.26 -25.23 -0.07
CA ARG A 128 -7.30 -25.08 -1.53
C ARG A 128 -7.78 -23.69 -1.94
N ALA A 129 -8.83 -23.19 -1.28
CA ALA A 129 -9.34 -21.83 -1.50
C ALA A 129 -8.33 -20.76 -1.06
N TRP A 130 -7.56 -21.00 0.01
CA TRP A 130 -6.45 -20.13 0.42
C TRP A 130 -5.45 -19.94 -0.72
N TYR A 131 -4.84 -21.02 -1.20
CA TYR A 131 -3.81 -20.93 -2.23
C TYR A 131 -4.34 -20.40 -3.56
N ALA A 132 -5.59 -20.73 -3.93
CA ALA A 132 -6.23 -20.15 -5.11
C ALA A 132 -6.36 -18.62 -4.99
N THR A 133 -6.77 -18.13 -3.83
CA THR A 133 -6.92 -16.70 -3.56
C THR A 133 -5.58 -15.97 -3.62
N GLN A 134 -4.55 -16.50 -2.93
CA GLN A 134 -3.23 -15.87 -2.94
C GLN A 134 -2.58 -15.86 -4.33
N ARG A 135 -2.75 -16.95 -5.10
CA ARG A 135 -2.22 -17.06 -6.46
C ARG A 135 -2.86 -16.05 -7.42
N GLN A 136 -4.14 -15.76 -7.26
CA GLN A 136 -4.81 -14.72 -8.05
C GLN A 136 -4.51 -13.30 -7.54
N ALA A 137 -4.35 -13.14 -6.23
CA ALA A 137 -4.05 -11.86 -5.62
C ALA A 137 -2.69 -11.29 -6.07
N ALA A 138 -1.69 -12.15 -6.23
CA ALA A 138 -0.35 -11.72 -6.58
C ALA A 138 -0.28 -10.90 -7.89
N PRO A 139 -0.71 -11.42 -9.06
CA PRO A 139 -0.69 -10.62 -10.30
C PRO A 139 -1.65 -9.44 -10.25
N ALA A 140 -2.79 -9.54 -9.55
CA ALA A 140 -3.75 -8.44 -9.44
C ALA A 140 -3.18 -7.25 -8.66
N LEU A 141 -2.49 -7.51 -7.55
CA LEU A 141 -1.80 -6.48 -6.78
C LEU A 141 -0.62 -5.88 -7.54
N VAL A 142 0.16 -6.71 -8.24
CA VAL A 142 1.27 -6.24 -9.08
C VAL A 142 0.77 -5.31 -10.18
N ALA A 143 -0.27 -5.71 -10.91
CA ALA A 143 -0.87 -4.88 -11.96
C ALA A 143 -1.43 -3.57 -11.39
N THR A 144 -2.16 -3.64 -10.28
CA THR A 144 -2.70 -2.46 -9.59
C THR A 144 -1.60 -1.51 -9.16
N GLY A 145 -0.55 -2.02 -8.52
CA GLY A 145 0.59 -1.23 -8.08
C GLY A 145 1.34 -0.58 -9.24
N ALA A 146 1.53 -1.31 -10.35
CA ALA A 146 2.18 -0.78 -11.56
C ALA A 146 1.35 0.35 -12.19
N VAL A 147 0.05 0.13 -12.38
CA VAL A 147 -0.87 1.17 -12.89
C VAL A 147 -0.87 2.39 -11.98
N PHE A 148 -0.97 2.19 -10.67
CA PHE A 148 -0.94 3.27 -9.69
C PHE A 148 0.38 4.04 -9.73
N THR A 149 1.51 3.35 -9.86
CA THR A 149 2.84 3.96 -9.96
C THR A 149 2.96 4.86 -11.18
N VAL A 150 2.56 4.35 -12.35
CA VAL A 150 2.59 5.12 -13.61
C VAL A 150 1.68 6.34 -13.50
N PHE A 151 0.47 6.15 -12.99
CA PHE A 151 -0.49 7.24 -12.84
C PHE A 151 0.01 8.30 -11.84
N ALA A 152 0.56 7.89 -10.70
CA ALA A 152 1.14 8.79 -9.71
C ALA A 152 2.36 9.57 -10.26
N ALA A 153 3.17 8.96 -11.12
CA ALA A 153 4.32 9.62 -11.72
C ALA A 153 3.91 10.69 -12.75
N LEU A 154 2.87 10.43 -13.54
CA LEU A 154 2.44 11.30 -14.64
C LEU A 154 1.44 12.39 -14.23
N THR A 155 0.74 12.23 -13.11
CA THR A 155 -0.30 13.17 -12.69
C THR A 155 0.27 14.47 -12.10
N PRO A 156 -0.30 15.65 -12.41
CA PRO A 156 0.04 16.90 -11.75
C PRO A 156 -0.21 16.87 -10.23
N ALA A 157 0.68 17.52 -9.46
CA ALA A 157 0.66 17.48 -7.99
C ALA A 157 -0.67 17.93 -7.32
N PRO A 158 -1.42 18.92 -7.84
CA PRO A 158 -2.70 19.34 -7.23
C PRO A 158 -3.79 18.28 -7.26
N VAL A 159 -3.78 17.38 -8.26
CA VAL A 159 -4.78 16.31 -8.41
C VAL A 159 -4.41 15.06 -7.60
N LEU A 160 -3.11 14.87 -7.36
CA LEU A 160 -2.52 13.72 -6.67
C LEU A 160 -3.03 13.52 -5.23
N ILE A 161 -3.13 14.60 -4.47
CA ILE A 161 -3.39 14.54 -3.02
C ILE A 161 -4.86 14.20 -2.68
N PRO A 162 -5.88 14.91 -3.22
CA PRO A 162 -7.27 14.66 -2.84
C PRO A 162 -7.88 13.43 -3.53
N TRP A 163 -7.49 13.14 -4.77
CA TRP A 163 -8.19 12.14 -5.59
C TRP A 163 -7.37 10.87 -5.80
N VAL A 164 -6.08 10.98 -6.13
CA VAL A 164 -5.31 9.80 -6.56
C VAL A 164 -5.01 8.88 -5.38
N LEU A 165 -4.57 9.43 -4.25
CA LEU A 165 -4.18 8.63 -3.08
C LEU A 165 -5.36 7.85 -2.46
N PRO A 166 -6.47 8.46 -2.03
CA PRO A 166 -7.57 7.73 -1.40
C PRO A 166 -8.53 7.11 -2.42
N VAL A 167 -8.96 7.86 -3.45
CA VAL A 167 -10.00 7.40 -4.39
C VAL A 167 -9.39 6.51 -5.47
N GLY A 168 -8.24 6.88 -6.03
CA GLY A 168 -7.57 6.08 -7.06
C GLY A 168 -7.19 4.69 -6.55
N LEU A 169 -6.62 4.59 -5.36
CA LEU A 169 -6.27 3.29 -4.78
C LEU A 169 -7.51 2.43 -4.49
N LEU A 170 -8.61 3.05 -4.00
CA LEU A 170 -9.87 2.34 -3.77
C LEU A 170 -10.48 1.82 -5.08
N VAL A 171 -10.56 2.66 -6.11
CA VAL A 171 -11.10 2.29 -7.43
C VAL A 171 -10.32 1.12 -8.03
N LEU A 172 -9.00 1.08 -7.83
CA LEU A 172 -8.18 -0.02 -8.32
C LEU A 172 -8.27 -1.28 -7.45
N LEU A 173 -8.30 -1.16 -6.11
CA LEU A 173 -8.28 -2.30 -5.19
C LEU A 173 -9.66 -2.93 -4.94
N ALA A 174 -10.76 -2.17 -5.05
CA ALA A 174 -12.10 -2.69 -4.79
C ALA A 174 -12.51 -3.82 -5.76
N PRO A 175 -12.34 -3.68 -7.09
CA PRO A 175 -12.58 -4.77 -8.03
C PRO A 175 -11.70 -5.99 -7.75
N VAL A 176 -10.45 -5.77 -7.33
CA VAL A 176 -9.54 -6.85 -6.91
C VAL A 176 -10.13 -7.58 -5.70
N GLY A 177 -10.53 -6.87 -4.64
CA GLY A 177 -11.15 -7.47 -3.46
C GLY A 177 -12.41 -8.28 -3.78
N ILE A 178 -13.28 -7.76 -4.64
CA ILE A 178 -14.49 -8.45 -5.10
C ILE A 178 -14.12 -9.71 -5.90
N SER A 179 -13.15 -9.60 -6.81
CA SER A 179 -12.68 -10.72 -7.63
C SER A 179 -12.09 -11.84 -6.76
N LEU A 180 -11.26 -11.48 -5.78
CA LEU A 180 -10.66 -12.42 -4.83
C LEU A 180 -11.72 -13.10 -3.96
N HIS A 181 -12.73 -12.36 -3.48
CA HIS A 181 -13.85 -12.95 -2.74
C HIS A 181 -14.59 -14.00 -3.58
N ARG A 182 -14.94 -13.65 -4.83
CA ARG A 182 -15.65 -14.55 -5.76
C ARG A 182 -14.82 -15.77 -6.13
N ALA A 183 -13.53 -15.60 -6.39
CA ALA A 183 -12.65 -16.71 -6.71
C ALA A 183 -12.43 -17.64 -5.52
N SER A 184 -12.28 -17.07 -4.33
CA SER A 184 -12.18 -17.84 -3.09
C SER A 184 -13.43 -18.67 -2.84
N TYR A 185 -14.61 -18.09 -3.07
CA TYR A 185 -15.89 -18.81 -2.98
C TYR A 185 -15.98 -19.98 -3.96
N ARG A 186 -15.63 -19.74 -5.24
CA ARG A 186 -15.63 -20.79 -6.27
C ARG A 186 -14.64 -21.91 -5.94
N ALA A 187 -13.44 -21.56 -5.48
CA ALA A 187 -12.43 -22.54 -5.09
C ALA A 187 -12.85 -23.37 -3.88
N TYR A 188 -13.58 -22.78 -2.93
CA TYR A 188 -14.14 -23.49 -1.78
C TYR A 188 -15.26 -24.47 -2.18
N LEU A 189 -16.16 -24.07 -3.08
CA LEU A 189 -17.21 -24.97 -3.57
C LEU A 189 -16.65 -26.14 -4.37
N ALA A 190 -15.57 -25.91 -5.12
CA ALA A 190 -14.86 -26.92 -5.89
C ALA A 190 -13.93 -27.83 -5.04
N ASP A 191 -13.77 -27.56 -3.75
CA ASP A 191 -12.99 -28.38 -2.84
C ASP A 191 -13.89 -29.45 -2.19
N PRO A 192 -13.72 -30.74 -2.52
CA PRO A 192 -14.51 -31.83 -1.93
C PRO A 192 -14.12 -32.11 -0.47
N GLU A 193 -12.85 -31.92 -0.09
CA GLU A 193 -12.37 -32.25 1.25
C GLU A 193 -12.58 -31.08 2.23
N ARG A 194 -12.56 -29.84 1.72
CA ARG A 194 -12.74 -28.60 2.49
C ARG A 194 -11.83 -28.53 3.71
N ARG A 195 -10.60 -29.01 3.62
CA ARG A 195 -9.67 -29.03 4.75
C ARG A 195 -9.43 -27.59 5.21
N PRO A 196 -9.73 -27.22 6.48
CA PRO A 196 -9.59 -25.85 6.92
C PRO A 196 -8.12 -25.42 6.88
N ALA A 197 -7.87 -24.16 6.52
CA ALA A 197 -6.51 -23.65 6.37
C ALA A 197 -5.77 -23.56 7.73
N PHE A 198 -6.51 -23.58 8.84
CA PHE A 198 -5.97 -23.65 10.20
C PHE A 198 -6.88 -24.49 11.11
N PRO A 199 -6.32 -25.12 12.15
CA PRO A 199 -7.11 -25.83 13.16
C PRO A 199 -8.15 -24.90 13.79
N GLY A 200 -9.40 -25.37 13.93
CA GLY A 200 -10.47 -24.61 14.59
C GLY A 200 -11.18 -23.55 13.73
N ALA A 201 -10.79 -23.34 12.46
CA ALA A 201 -11.42 -22.34 11.56
C ALA A 201 -12.95 -22.45 11.49
N ARG A 202 -13.48 -23.68 11.57
CA ARG A 202 -14.93 -23.94 11.47
C ARG A 202 -15.73 -23.55 12.71
N ARG A 203 -15.10 -23.46 13.90
CA ARG A 203 -15.80 -23.19 15.16
C ARG A 203 -16.07 -21.71 15.41
N HIS A 204 -15.29 -20.83 14.79
CA HIS A 204 -15.29 -19.39 15.09
C HIS A 204 -15.88 -18.51 13.99
N LEU A 205 -16.27 -19.07 12.85
CA LEU A 205 -16.84 -18.32 11.73
C LEU A 205 -18.36 -18.54 11.66
N SER A 206 -19.12 -17.72 12.38
CA SER A 206 -20.57 -17.61 12.16
C SER A 206 -20.84 -17.12 10.72
N PRO A 207 -21.92 -17.57 10.07
CA PRO A 207 -22.27 -17.05 8.75
C PRO A 207 -22.63 -15.57 8.87
N LEU A 208 -21.89 -14.70 8.16
CA LEU A 208 -22.27 -13.30 8.02
C LEU A 208 -23.71 -13.22 7.50
N THR A 209 -24.57 -12.56 8.26
CA THR A 209 -25.94 -12.23 7.89
C THR A 209 -25.93 -11.35 6.63
N PHE A 210 -27.07 -11.28 5.95
CA PHE A 210 -27.20 -10.42 4.76
C PHE A 210 -26.90 -8.95 5.09
N SER A 211 -27.37 -8.47 6.24
CA SER A 211 -27.11 -7.13 6.76
C SER A 211 -25.62 -6.90 7.00
N GLU A 212 -24.89 -7.82 7.61
CA GLU A 212 -23.43 -7.68 7.81
C GLU A 212 -22.66 -7.62 6.49
N ARG A 213 -23.11 -8.37 5.46
CA ARG A 213 -22.48 -8.31 4.13
C ARG A 213 -22.72 -6.96 3.45
N VAL A 214 -23.93 -6.41 3.57
CA VAL A 214 -24.29 -5.10 3.02
C VAL A 214 -23.62 -3.98 3.79
N LEU A 215 -23.62 -4.03 5.12
CA LEU A 215 -22.93 -3.06 5.98
C LEU A 215 -21.42 -3.06 5.73
N PHE A 216 -20.78 -4.23 5.61
CA PHE A 216 -19.35 -4.28 5.31
C PHE A 216 -19.02 -3.71 3.93
N ALA A 217 -19.85 -4.00 2.92
CA ALA A 217 -19.71 -3.43 1.59
C ALA A 217 -19.93 -1.91 1.59
N LEU A 218 -20.96 -1.42 2.29
CA LEU A 218 -21.25 0.01 2.42
C LEU A 218 -20.17 0.74 3.23
N MET A 219 -19.67 0.15 4.32
CA MET A 219 -18.62 0.75 5.14
C MET A 219 -17.29 0.83 4.36
N LEU A 220 -16.97 -0.18 3.55
CA LEU A 220 -15.82 -0.18 2.65
C LEU A 220 -15.97 0.82 1.50
N MET A 221 -17.17 0.99 0.96
CA MET A 221 -17.46 1.88 -0.18
C MET A 221 -17.67 3.34 0.22
N LEU A 222 -18.29 3.60 1.38
CA LEU A 222 -18.71 4.93 1.83
C LEU A 222 -17.84 5.50 2.95
N GLY A 223 -17.19 4.65 3.76
CA GLY A 223 -16.40 5.12 4.91
C GLY A 223 -15.26 6.05 4.50
N LEU A 224 -14.58 5.75 3.39
CA LEU A 224 -13.45 6.56 2.91
C LEU A 224 -13.88 7.84 2.17
N PRO A 225 -14.90 7.84 1.28
CA PRO A 225 -15.47 9.08 0.76
C PRO A 225 -15.98 10.01 1.86
N LEU A 226 -16.63 9.47 2.88
CA LEU A 226 -17.13 10.25 4.02
C LEU A 226 -15.97 10.80 4.87
N LEU A 227 -14.91 10.02 5.09
CA LEU A 227 -13.70 10.48 5.78
C LEU A 227 -12.97 11.56 4.98
N SER A 228 -12.86 11.41 3.66
CA SER A 228 -12.26 12.41 2.77
C SER A 228 -13.09 13.69 2.75
N LEU A 229 -14.42 13.58 2.71
CA LEU A 229 -15.33 14.72 2.78
C LEU A 229 -15.19 15.43 4.13
N ALA A 230 -15.15 14.67 5.23
CA ALA A 230 -14.92 15.21 6.56
C ALA A 230 -13.57 15.93 6.67
N ALA A 231 -12.50 15.38 6.09
CA ALA A 231 -11.19 16.04 6.04
C ALA A 231 -11.24 17.35 5.23
N CYS A 232 -11.94 17.38 4.09
CA CYS A 232 -12.18 18.62 3.35
C CYS A 232 -12.94 19.65 4.20
N VAL A 233 -14.00 19.23 4.91
CA VAL A 233 -14.79 20.11 5.78
C VAL A 233 -13.95 20.67 6.92
N VAL A 234 -13.07 19.87 7.52
CA VAL A 234 -12.13 20.31 8.57
C VAL A 234 -11.06 21.26 8.03
N ALA A 235 -10.64 21.07 6.78
CA ALA A 235 -9.64 21.92 6.13
C ALA A 235 -10.21 23.25 5.59
N LEU A 236 -11.52 23.34 5.32
CA LEU A 236 -12.19 24.57 4.86
C LEU A 236 -11.82 25.81 5.67
N PRO A 237 -11.89 25.83 7.01
CA PRO A 237 -11.53 27.01 7.81
C PRO A 237 -10.03 27.35 7.80
N GLN A 238 -9.17 26.48 7.27
CA GLN A 238 -7.73 26.71 7.16
C GLN A 238 -7.32 27.21 5.76
N LEU A 239 -8.26 27.28 4.81
CA LEU A 239 -7.99 27.78 3.48
C LEU A 239 -7.82 29.30 3.48
N PRO A 240 -6.89 29.83 2.66
CA PRO A 240 -6.79 31.27 2.44
C PRO A 240 -8.07 31.80 1.77
N GLU A 241 -8.39 33.07 1.98
CA GLU A 241 -9.59 33.72 1.43
C GLU A 241 -9.67 33.67 -0.11
N GLN A 242 -8.52 33.48 -0.76
CA GLN A 242 -8.40 33.38 -2.21
C GLN A 242 -7.57 32.17 -2.61
N VAL A 243 -8.10 31.36 -3.53
CA VAL A 243 -7.43 30.19 -4.08
C VAL A 243 -7.35 30.33 -5.61
N PRO A 244 -6.19 30.04 -6.23
CA PRO A 244 -6.07 30.12 -7.69
C PRO A 244 -6.98 29.10 -8.37
N VAL A 245 -7.82 29.60 -9.29
CA VAL A 245 -8.80 28.82 -10.08
C VAL A 245 -8.42 28.69 -11.55
N HIS A 246 -7.46 29.48 -12.02
CA HIS A 246 -6.89 29.39 -13.36
C HIS A 246 -5.36 29.60 -13.28
N PHE A 247 -4.65 28.94 -14.19
CA PHE A 247 -3.20 29.06 -14.35
C PHE A 247 -2.90 29.31 -15.81
N ASP A 248 -1.97 30.22 -16.08
CA ASP A 248 -1.51 30.52 -17.44
C ASP A 248 -0.65 29.37 -18.02
N LEU A 249 -0.24 29.50 -19.29
CA LEU A 249 0.63 28.54 -19.96
C LEU A 249 2.03 28.42 -19.34
N ALA A 250 2.42 29.36 -18.47
CA ALA A 250 3.67 29.33 -17.71
C ALA A 250 3.49 28.73 -16.30
N GLY A 251 2.29 28.28 -15.94
CA GLY A 251 1.97 27.69 -14.64
C GLY A 251 1.82 28.72 -13.51
N ARG A 252 1.69 30.01 -13.84
CA ARG A 252 1.46 31.08 -12.85
C ARG A 252 -0.05 31.26 -12.66
N PRO A 253 -0.51 31.44 -11.40
CA PRO A 253 -1.91 31.72 -11.15
C PRO A 253 -2.28 33.11 -11.67
N ASP A 254 -3.25 33.18 -12.58
CA ASP A 254 -3.72 34.41 -13.25
C ASP A 254 -5.19 34.73 -12.93
N ARG A 255 -5.93 33.80 -12.33
CA ARG A 255 -7.28 34.01 -11.78
C ARG A 255 -7.44 33.34 -10.44
N PHE A 256 -8.00 34.08 -9.48
CA PHE A 256 -8.31 33.60 -8.14
C PHE A 256 -9.84 33.54 -7.93
N GLY A 257 -10.28 32.55 -7.16
CA GLY A 257 -11.64 32.41 -6.67
C GLY A 257 -11.68 32.64 -5.16
N LEU A 258 -12.80 33.17 -4.67
CA LEU A 258 -13.03 33.37 -3.24
C LEU A 258 -13.45 32.04 -2.60
N THR A 259 -12.94 31.76 -1.40
CA THR A 259 -13.28 30.57 -0.60
C THR A 259 -14.44 30.80 0.37
N ALA A 260 -15.01 32.01 0.39
CA ALA A 260 -16.18 32.42 1.16
C ALA A 260 -17.20 33.13 0.27
#